data_AF-A0A922L595-F1
#
_entry.id   AF-A0A922L595-F1
#
_cell.length_a   1.000
_cell.length_b   1.000
_cell.length_c   1.000
_cell.angle_alpha   90.00
_cell.angle_beta   90.00
_cell.angle_gamma   90.00
#
_symmetry.space_group_name_H-M   'P 1'
#
loop_
_entity.id
_entity.type
_entity.pdbx_description
1 polymer ?
#
loop_
_entity_poly.entity_id
_entity_poly.type
_entity_poly.pdbx_seq_one_letter_code
_entity_poly.pdbx_strand_id
1 'polypeptide(L)'
;MKVKIKNWQAVAIWKWIANDDNCGICRNAFDGCCTECKMPGDDCPLVWGKCSHCFHIHCIMKWLTSQNVHQQCPMCRQEWNFKE
;
A
#
# COMPACT_ATOMS: atom_id res chain seq x y z
N MET A 1 37.15 28.98 1.14
CA MET A 1 36.14 29.68 0.33
C MET A 1 34.76 29.24 0.83
N LYS A 2 33.79 30.15 1.06
CA LYS A 2 32.52 29.85 1.75
C LYS A 2 31.34 30.25 0.86
N VAL A 3 30.59 29.28 0.33
CA VAL A 3 29.41 29.51 -0.52
C VAL A 3 28.17 29.61 0.37
N LYS A 4 27.29 30.58 0.09
CA LYS A 4 26.00 30.76 0.80
C LYS A 4 24.85 30.61 -0.19
N ILE A 5 23.90 29.72 0.12
CA ILE A 5 22.64 29.60 -0.62
C ILE A 5 21.74 30.77 -0.20
N LYS A 6 21.24 31.54 -1.16
CA LYS A 6 20.38 32.70 -0.90
C LYS A 6 18.89 32.35 -0.88
N ASN A 7 18.50 31.40 -1.73
CA ASN A 7 17.13 30.94 -1.87
C ASN A 7 17.14 29.48 -2.34
N TRP A 8 16.17 28.69 -1.89
CA TRP A 8 15.98 27.29 -2.27
C TRP A 8 14.50 27.05 -2.57
N GLN A 9 14.18 26.63 -3.80
CA GLN A 9 12.84 26.20 -4.19
C GLN A 9 12.87 24.69 -4.42
N ALA A 10 12.45 23.93 -3.41
CA ALA A 10 12.44 22.47 -3.46
C ALA A 10 11.18 21.98 -4.16
N VAL A 11 11.29 20.88 -4.90
CA VAL A 11 10.15 20.07 -5.34
C VAL A 11 10.31 18.70 -4.73
N ALA A 12 9.22 18.13 -4.22
CA ALA A 12 9.20 16.79 -3.64
C ALA A 12 8.02 15.99 -4.18
N ILE A 13 8.21 14.68 -4.21
CA ILE A 13 7.16 13.69 -4.41
C ILE A 13 7.09 12.84 -3.15
N TRP A 14 5.89 12.43 -2.77
CA TRP A 14 5.72 11.47 -1.69
C TRP A 14 5.82 10.06 -2.27
N LYS A 15 6.28 9.10 -1.46
CA LYS A 15 6.33 7.68 -1.82
C LYS A 15 5.91 6.86 -0.61
N TRP A 16 5.15 5.81 -0.84
CA TRP A 16 4.82 4.85 0.22
C TRP A 16 6.06 4.13 0.73
N ILE A 17 6.18 4.02 2.06
CA ILE A 17 7.19 3.19 2.71
C ILE A 17 6.59 1.79 2.91
N ALA A 18 6.72 0.95 1.90
CA ALA A 18 6.29 -0.44 1.93
C ALA A 18 7.45 -1.37 1.54
N ASN A 19 7.31 -2.68 1.83
CA ASN A 19 8.31 -3.67 1.45
C ASN A 19 8.46 -3.83 -0.08
N ASP A 20 7.38 -3.54 -0.82
CA ASP A 20 7.30 -3.57 -2.27
C ASP A 20 6.68 -2.26 -2.79
N ASP A 21 6.82 -1.99 -4.09
CA ASP A 21 6.20 -0.83 -4.75
C ASP A 21 4.81 -1.15 -5.35
N ASN A 22 4.44 -2.44 -5.38
CA ASN A 22 3.22 -2.94 -6.00
C ASN A 22 2.42 -3.80 -5.02
N CYS A 23 1.09 -3.75 -5.16
CA CYS A 23 0.20 -4.62 -4.40
C CYS A 23 0.30 -6.07 -4.88
N GLY A 24 0.60 -7.02 -3.98
CA GLY A 24 0.73 -8.44 -4.34
C GLY A 24 -0.55 -9.12 -4.86
N ILE A 25 -1.72 -8.48 -4.71
CA ILE A 25 -3.02 -9.01 -5.16
C ILE A 25 -3.37 -8.48 -6.56
N CYS A 26 -3.48 -7.15 -6.73
CA CYS A 26 -3.86 -6.55 -8.02
C CYS A 26 -2.68 -6.20 -8.93
N ARG A 27 -1.45 -6.29 -8.44
CA ARG A 27 -0.19 -5.95 -9.12
C ARG A 27 -0.03 -4.49 -9.58
N ASN A 28 -1.00 -3.62 -9.27
CA ASN A 28 -0.87 -2.18 -9.48
C ASN A 28 0.11 -1.57 -8.48
N ALA A 29 0.74 -0.46 -8.89
CA ALA A 29 1.59 0.34 -8.03
C ALA A 29 0.78 0.95 -6.87
N PHE A 30 1.41 1.10 -5.71
CA PHE A 30 0.79 1.70 -4.52
C PHE A 30 0.48 3.20 -4.66
N ASP A 31 1.18 3.90 -5.54
CA ASP A 31 0.90 5.31 -5.87
C ASP A 31 -0.36 5.46 -6.76
N GLY A 32 -0.89 4.34 -7.27
CA GLY A 32 -2.09 4.29 -8.09
C GLY A 32 -3.32 3.81 -7.34
N CYS A 33 -4.39 3.56 -8.09
CA CYS A 33 -5.60 2.95 -7.59
C CYS A 33 -5.63 1.43 -7.89
N CYS A 34 -6.38 0.67 -7.09
CA CYS A 34 -6.65 -0.73 -7.40
C CYS A 34 -7.55 -0.85 -8.64
N THR A 35 -7.68 -2.05 -9.21
CA THR A 35 -8.44 -2.31 -10.45
C THR A 35 -9.93 -1.97 -10.38
N GLU A 36 -10.48 -1.82 -9.17
CA GLU A 36 -11.90 -1.49 -8.96
C GLU A 36 -12.13 0.01 -8.72
N CYS A 37 -11.08 0.77 -8.39
CA CYS A 37 -11.16 2.20 -8.16
C CYS A 37 -10.83 2.95 -9.47
N LYS A 38 -11.67 3.91 -9.86
CA LYS A 38 -11.48 4.70 -11.09
C LYS A 38 -10.58 5.92 -10.92
N MET A 39 -10.53 6.49 -9.71
CA MET A 39 -9.71 7.67 -9.42
C MET A 39 -8.82 7.40 -8.20
N PRO A 40 -7.52 7.75 -8.28
CA PRO A 40 -6.66 7.76 -7.10
C PRO A 40 -7.15 8.84 -6.10
N GLY A 41 -7.18 8.52 -4.82
CA GLY A 41 -7.71 9.39 -3.76
C GLY A 41 -8.00 8.61 -2.47
N ASP A 42 -8.82 9.20 -1.59
CA ASP A 42 -9.18 8.65 -0.27
C ASP A 42 -9.95 7.33 -0.32
N ASP A 43 -10.44 6.94 -1.51
CA ASP A 43 -11.27 5.74 -1.69
C ASP A 43 -10.46 4.43 -1.62
N CYS A 44 -9.12 4.46 -1.66
CA CYS A 44 -8.31 3.22 -1.68
C CYS A 44 -7.05 3.33 -0.81
N PRO A 45 -7.18 3.46 0.53
CA PRO A 45 -6.04 3.47 1.43
C PRO A 45 -5.24 2.17 1.38
N LEU A 46 -3.95 2.29 1.69
CA LEU A 46 -3.08 1.15 1.95
C LEU A 46 -3.25 0.66 3.37
N VAL A 47 -3.17 -0.65 3.54
CA VAL A 47 -3.25 -1.31 4.84
C VAL A 47 -2.11 -2.29 5.00
N TRP A 48 -1.60 -2.34 6.23
CA TRP A 48 -0.52 -3.22 6.61
C TRP A 48 -1.05 -4.36 7.49
N GLY A 49 -0.59 -5.57 7.21
CA GLY A 49 -0.78 -6.68 8.14
C GLY A 49 0.25 -6.64 9.26
N LYS A 50 -0.04 -7.29 10.39
CA LYS A 50 0.98 -7.59 11.43
C LYS A 50 2.20 -8.34 10.86
N CYS A 51 2.02 -9.06 9.76
CA CYS A 51 3.09 -9.71 8.99
C CYS A 51 3.93 -8.76 8.12
N SER A 52 3.76 -7.43 8.25
CA SER A 52 4.44 -6.37 7.47
C SER A 52 4.11 -6.28 5.98
N HIS A 53 3.24 -7.15 5.45
CA HIS A 53 2.78 -7.05 4.07
C HIS A 53 1.77 -5.92 3.90
N CYS A 54 1.91 -5.16 2.81
CA CYS A 54 1.05 -4.04 2.44
C CYS A 54 0.15 -4.42 1.26
N PHE A 55 -1.12 -4.02 1.32
CA PHE A 55 -2.07 -4.17 0.20
C PHE A 55 -3.01 -2.97 0.14
N HIS A 56 -3.66 -2.78 -1.00
CA HIS A 56 -4.84 -1.92 -1.09
C HIS A 56 -5.98 -2.52 -0.26
N ILE A 57 -6.74 -1.68 0.45
CA ILE A 57 -7.86 -2.12 1.28
C ILE A 57 -8.87 -3.00 0.52
N HIS A 58 -9.29 -2.59 -0.68
CA HIS A 58 -10.26 -3.34 -1.47
C HIS A 58 -9.72 -4.70 -1.91
N CYS A 59 -8.43 -4.76 -2.22
CA CYS A 59 -7.79 -6.01 -2.63
C CYS A 59 -7.77 -7.01 -1.49
N ILE A 60 -7.34 -6.59 -0.29
CA ILE A 60 -7.28 -7.49 0.86
C ILE A 60 -8.68 -7.84 1.38
N MET A 61 -9.62 -6.90 1.42
CA MET A 61 -11.01 -7.17 1.81
C MET A 61 -11.63 -8.24 0.91
N LYS A 62 -11.54 -8.07 -0.41
CA LYS A 62 -12.06 -9.05 -1.38
C LYS A 62 -11.40 -10.42 -1.21
N TRP A 63 -10.10 -10.46 -0.95
CA TRP A 63 -9.37 -11.68 -0.67
C TRP A 63 -9.89 -12.39 0.60
N LEU A 64 -10.02 -11.65 1.71
CA LEU A 64 -10.52 -12.20 2.97
C LEU A 64 -11.97 -12.69 2.85
N THR A 65 -12.83 -11.96 2.13
CA THR A 65 -14.22 -12.39 1.87
C THR A 65 -14.29 -13.66 1.02
N SER A 66 -13.33 -13.87 0.11
CA SER A 66 -13.27 -15.09 -0.71
C SER A 66 -12.84 -16.34 0.08
N GLN A 67 -12.24 -16.16 1.26
CA GLN A 67 -11.77 -17.26 2.11
C GLN A 67 -12.83 -17.62 3.15
N ASN A 68 -13.47 -18.78 3.00
CA ASN A 68 -14.54 -19.24 3.91
C ASN A 68 -14.06 -19.81 5.26
N VAL A 69 -12.77 -20.19 5.38
CA VAL A 69 -12.32 -21.02 6.51
C VAL A 69 -11.18 -20.38 7.31
N HIS A 70 -10.17 -19.83 6.63
CA HIS A 70 -9.03 -19.18 7.29
C HIS A 70 -8.65 -17.91 6.55
N GLN A 71 -8.79 -16.77 7.21
CA GLN A 71 -8.36 -15.46 6.72
C GLN A 71 -6.85 -15.36 6.79
N GLN A 72 -6.18 -15.62 5.67
CA GLN A 72 -4.73 -15.71 5.58
C GLN A 72 -4.14 -14.63 4.66
N CYS A 73 -2.96 -14.16 5.01
CA CYS A 73 -2.16 -13.29 4.16
C CYS A 73 -1.82 -13.99 2.82
N PRO A 74 -2.04 -13.34 1.67
CA PRO A 74 -1.70 -13.90 0.35
C PRO A 74 -0.22 -14.28 0.19
N MET A 75 0.68 -13.59 0.91
CA MET A 75 2.13 -13.72 0.73
C MET A 75 2.76 -14.74 1.69
N CYS A 76 2.45 -14.67 2.99
CA CYS A 76 3.05 -15.54 4.00
C CYS A 76 2.12 -16.63 4.57
N ARG A 77 0.83 -16.65 4.17
CA ARG A 77 -0.19 -17.59 4.66
C ARG A 77 -0.45 -17.57 6.18
N GLN A 78 0.14 -16.62 6.91
CA GLN A 78 -0.17 -16.37 8.31
C GLN A 78 -1.58 -15.76 8.43
N GLU A 79 -2.21 -15.94 9.59
CA GLU A 79 -3.51 -15.33 9.90
C GLU A 79 -3.44 -13.80 9.72
N TRP A 80 -4.36 -13.26 8.91
CA TRP A 80 -4.37 -11.85 8.59
C TRP A 80 -4.94 -11.05 9.76
N ASN A 81 -4.13 -10.12 10.26
CA ASN A 81 -4.53 -9.16 11.27
C ASN A 81 -4.07 -7.78 10.82
N PHE A 82 -4.97 -6.80 10.84
CA PHE A 82 -4.63 -5.41 10.57
C PHE A 82 -3.64 -4.92 11.62
N LYS A 83 -2.62 -4.21 11.14
CA LYS A 83 -1.72 -3.44 11.99
C LYS A 83 -2.44 -2.12 12.32
N GLU A 84 -2.58 -1.82 13.60
CA GLU A 84 -3.03 -0.49 14.08
C GLU A 84 -2.09 0.62 13.62
#